data_AF-A0A4U9W6Q1-F1
#
_entry.id   AF-A0A4U9W6Q1-F1
#
_cell.length_a   1.000
_cell.length_b   1.000
_cell.length_c   1.000
_cell.angle_alpha   90.00
_cell.angle_beta   90.00
_cell.angle_gamma   90.00
#
_symmetry.space_group_name_H-M   'P 1'
#
loop_
_entity.id
_entity.type
_entity.pdbx_description
1 polymer ?
#
loop_
_entity_poly.entity_id
_entity_poly.type
_entity_poly.pdbx_seq_one_letter_code
_entity_poly.pdbx_strand_id
1 'polypeptide(L)' 'MAKTTSGISRALSRLEKKLDTTLLRRTTRRLELTEEGQSFLAHAREIINSVEHAEEQMALRRLNPAGRLRVNAAAPLWNM' A
#
# COMPACT_ATOMS: atom_id res chain seq x y z
N MET A 1 -7.08 -3.32 -9.99
CA MET A 1 -7.40 -4.77 -10.14
C MET A 1 -8.91 -4.96 -10.12
N ALA A 2 -9.53 -5.41 -11.21
CA ALA A 2 -10.96 -5.75 -11.22
C ALA A 2 -11.15 -7.16 -10.62
N LYS A 3 -11.65 -7.25 -9.38
CA LYS A 3 -12.11 -8.51 -8.78
C LYS A 3 -13.62 -8.57 -8.89
N THR A 4 -14.15 -9.73 -9.26
CA THR A 4 -15.60 -9.97 -9.24
C THR A 4 -16.12 -9.96 -7.79
N THR A 5 -17.38 -9.60 -7.60
CA THR A 5 -18.04 -9.63 -6.27
C THR A 5 -17.91 -10.99 -5.59
N SER A 6 -17.99 -12.08 -6.37
CA SER A 6 -17.79 -13.45 -5.85
C SER A 6 -16.33 -13.71 -5.45
N GLY A 7 -15.36 -13.14 -6.16
CA GLY A 7 -13.94 -13.19 -5.80
C GLY A 7 -13.63 -12.45 -4.50
N ILE A 8 -14.24 -11.28 -4.28
CA ILE A 8 -14.13 -10.52 -3.02
C ILE A 8 -14.74 -11.32 -1.87
N SER A 9 -15.94 -11.86 -2.07
CA SER A 9 -16.61 -12.66 -1.03
C SER A 9 -15.79 -13.89 -0.61
N ARG A 10 -15.20 -14.62 -1.57
CA ARG A 10 -14.33 -15.77 -1.25
C ARG A 10 -13.08 -15.36 -0.49
N ALA A 11 -12.44 -14.26 -0.89
CA ALA A 11 -11.26 -13.76 -0.20
C ALA A 11 -11.56 -13.34 1.24
N LEU A 12 -12.69 -12.66 1.45
CA LEU A 12 -13.17 -12.29 2.78
C LEU A 12 -13.45 -13.52 3.65
N SER A 13 -14.20 -14.51 3.14
CA SER A 13 -14.50 -15.71 3.92
C SER A 13 -13.24 -16.50 4.30
N ARG A 14 -12.21 -16.52 3.45
CA ARG A 14 -10.92 -17.13 3.84
C ARG A 14 -10.20 -16.34 4.93
N LEU A 15 -10.29 -15.01 4.88
CA LEU A 15 -9.69 -14.15 5.90
C LEU A 15 -10.37 -14.35 7.24
N GLU A 16 -11.70 -14.31 7.28
CA GLU A 16 -12.49 -14.55 8.48
C GLU A 16 -12.19 -15.93 9.09
N LYS A 17 -12.08 -16.98 8.25
CA LYS A 17 -11.65 -18.31 8.70
C LYS A 17 -10.24 -18.34 9.29
N LYS A 18 -9.29 -17.60 8.70
CA LYS A 18 -7.92 -17.54 9.19
C LYS A 18 -7.84 -16.84 10.55
N LEU A 19 -8.69 -15.85 10.78
CA LEU A 19 -8.76 -15.08 12.02
C LEU A 19 -9.71 -15.67 13.06
N ASP A 20 -10.43 -16.73 12.70
CA ASP A 20 -11.52 -17.31 13.49
C ASP A 20 -12.52 -16.25 13.99
N THR A 21 -12.82 -15.25 13.15
CA THR A 21 -13.58 -14.06 13.53
C THR A 21 -14.45 -13.60 12.36
N THR A 22 -15.68 -13.15 12.65
CA THR A 22 -16.55 -12.51 11.65
C THR A 22 -16.23 -11.02 11.58
N LEU A 23 -15.85 -10.52 10.40
CA LEU A 23 -15.50 -9.12 10.17
C LEU A 23 -16.66 -8.33 9.54
N LEU A 24 -17.53 -9.00 8.78
CA LEU A 24 -18.67 -8.39 8.11
C LEU A 24 -19.94 -9.20 8.36
N ARG A 25 -21.02 -8.50 8.73
CA ARG A 25 -22.37 -9.07 8.81
C ARG A 25 -23.16 -8.69 7.56
N ARG A 26 -23.77 -9.70 6.94
CA ARG A 26 -24.75 -9.50 5.87
C ARG A 26 -26.14 -9.51 6.49
N THR A 27 -26.84 -8.39 6.39
CA THR A 27 -28.31 -8.37 6.51
C THR A 27 -28.90 -8.43 5.10
N THR A 28 -30.19 -8.74 4.97
CA THR A 28 -30.88 -8.85 3.67
C THR A 28 -30.89 -7.54 2.87
N ARG A 29 -30.49 -6.42 3.47
CA ARG A 29 -30.46 -5.10 2.84
C ARG A 29 -29.09 -4.44 2.85
N ARG A 30 -28.14 -4.85 3.72
CA ARG A 30 -26.86 -4.14 3.91
C ARG A 30 -25.71 -5.07 4.33
N LEU A 31 -24.49 -4.59 4.08
CA LEU A 31 -23.23 -5.14 4.60
C LEU A 31 -22.70 -4.16 5.64
N GLU A 32 -22.44 -4.65 6.84
CA GLU A 32 -21.98 -3.83 7.97
C GLU A 32 -20.77 -4.49 8.63
N LEU A 33 -19.79 -3.67 9.03
CA LEU A 33 -18.63 -4.16 9.78
C LEU A 33 -19.08 -4.58 11.18
N THR A 34 -18.48 -5.65 11.68
CA THR A 34 -18.54 -5.97 13.12
C THR A 34 -17.61 -5.02 13.89
N GLU A 35 -17.62 -5.10 15.22
CA GLU A 35 -16.68 -4.36 16.06
C GLU A 35 -15.23 -4.82 15.78
N GLU A 36 -15.04 -6.14 15.69
CA GLU A 36 -13.77 -6.76 15.33
C GLU A 36 -13.35 -6.37 13.90
N GLY A 37 -14.33 -6.29 12.98
CA GLY A 37 -14.14 -5.82 11.61
C GLY A 37 -13.63 -4.39 11.54
N GLN A 38 -14.13 -3.49 12.39
CA GLN A 38 -13.66 -2.11 12.47
C GLN A 38 -12.23 -2.03 12.99
N SER A 39 -11.93 -2.74 14.07
CA SER A 39 -10.58 -2.82 14.65
C SER A 39 -9.57 -3.38 13.64
N PHE A 40 -9.91 -4.51 13.01
CA PHE A 40 -9.06 -5.13 12.00
C PHE A 40 -8.83 -4.22 10.79
N LEU A 41 -9.87 -3.50 10.33
CA LEU A 41 -9.76 -2.58 9.21
C LEU A 41 -8.78 -1.43 9.50
N ALA A 42 -8.77 -0.90 10.72
CA ALA A 42 -7.83 0.16 11.12
C ALA A 42 -6.39 -0.33 10.97
N HIS A 43 -6.06 -1.48 11.56
CA HIS A 43 -4.73 -2.08 11.47
C HIS A 43 -4.34 -2.48 10.05
N ALA A 44 -5.27 -3.04 9.27
CA ALA A 44 -4.99 -3.40 7.89
C ALA A 44 -4.61 -2.18 7.03
N ARG A 45 -5.25 -1.04 7.26
CA ARG A 45 -4.92 0.23 6.59
C ARG A 45 -3.52 0.72 6.97
N GLU A 46 -3.18 0.68 8.26
CA GLU A 46 -1.85 1.06 8.73
C GLU A 46 -0.74 0.21 8.09
N ILE A 47 -0.96 -1.11 8.01
CA ILE A 47 0.00 -2.04 7.40
C ILE A 47 0.19 -1.73 5.91
N ILE A 48 -0.91 -1.54 5.16
CA ILE A 48 -0.84 -1.22 3.73
C ILE A 48 -0.07 0.09 3.53
N ASN A 49 -0.43 1.14 4.28
CA ASN A 49 0.25 2.43 4.20
C ASN A 49 1.74 2.32 4.55
N SER A 50 2.09 1.50 5.55
CA SER A 50 3.50 1.29 5.92
C SER A 50 4.29 0.59 4.82
N VAL A 51 3.67 -0.37 4.11
CA VAL A 51 4.31 -1.06 2.98
C VAL A 51 4.49 -0.09 1.81
N GLU A 52 3.45 0.65 1.45
CA GLU A 52 3.50 1.67 0.38
C GLU A 52 4.57 2.72 0.67
N HIS A 53 4.63 3.23 1.91
CA HIS A 53 5.66 4.18 2.32
C HIS A 53 7.07 3.59 2.21
N ALA A 54 7.27 2.34 2.61
CA ALA A 54 8.57 1.67 2.48
C ALA A 54 9.00 1.53 1.01
N GLU A 55 8.07 1.17 0.12
CA GLU A 55 8.31 1.07 -1.32
C GLU A 55 8.66 2.44 -1.93
N GLU A 56 7.94 3.51 -1.56
CA GLU A 56 8.23 4.88 -1.97
C GLU A 56 9.63 5.32 -1.54
N GLN A 57 10.02 5.05 -0.28
CA GLN A 57 11.36 5.38 0.21
C GLN A 57 12.46 4.67 -0.59
N MET A 58 12.24 3.41 -0.99
CA MET A 58 13.19 2.68 -1.83
C MET A 58 13.25 3.25 -3.26
N ALA A 59 12.10 3.64 -3.84
CA ALA A 59 12.04 4.28 -5.15
C ALA A 59 12.78 5.63 -5.16
N LEU A 60 12.57 6.47 -4.12
CA LEU A 60 13.27 7.74 -3.96
C LEU A 60 14.79 7.56 -3.80
N ARG A 61 15.24 6.55 -3.04
CA ARG A 61 16.68 6.22 -2.95
C ARG A 61 17.27 5.79 -4.29
N ARG A 62 16.52 5.08 -5.13
CA ARG A 62 16.96 4.73 -6.49
C ARG A 62 17.02 5.94 -7.42
N LEU A 63 16.13 6.91 -7.23
CA LEU A 63 16.07 8.14 -8.01
C LEU A 63 17.06 9.23 -7.55
N ASN A 64 17.65 9.10 -6.36
CA ASN A 64 18.73 9.96 -5.91
C ASN A 64 20.06 9.34 -6.33
N PRO A 65 20.65 9.72 -7.49
CA PRO A 65 21.91 9.13 -7.94
C PRO A 65 22.99 9.41 -6.91
N ALA A 66 23.36 8.38 -6.15
CA ALA A 66 24.46 8.43 -5.20
C ALA A 66 25.73 7.95 -5.90
N GLY A 67 26.71 8.85 -6.03
CA GLY A 67 27.98 8.57 -6.67
C GLY A 67 28.76 9.86 -6.94
N ARG A 68 30.07 9.74 -7.18
CA ARG A 68 30.90 10.89 -7.53
C ARG A 68 30.59 11.31 -8.97
N LEU A 69 29.69 12.28 -9.14
CA LEU A 69 29.40 12.88 -10.44
C LEU A 69 30.65 13.64 -10.91
N ARG A 70 31.35 13.14 -11.93
CA ARG A 70 32.40 13.89 -12.65
C ARG A 70 31.73 14.71 -13.75
N VAL A 71 31.55 16.00 -13.48
CA VAL A 71 31.13 16.97 -14.49
C VAL A 71 32.38 17.44 -15.23
N ASN A 72 32.51 17.07 -16.50
CA ASN A 72 33.50 17.68 -17.39
C ASN A 72 32.91 19.01 -17.87
N ALA A 73 33.26 20.10 -17.19
CA ALA A 73 32.99 21.44 -17.69
C ALA A 73 34.15 21.85 -18.62
N ALA A 74 33.84 22.20 -19.86
CA ALA A 74 34.76 23.03 -20.64
C ALA A 74 34.92 24.35 -19.87
N ALA A 75 36.17 24.75 -19.62
CA ALA A 75 36.50 25.94 -18.84
C ALA A 75 35.71 27.16 -19.35
N PRO A 76 35.32 28.09 -18.45
CA PRO A 76 34.61 29.28 -18.87
C PRO A 76 35.48 30.01 -19.89
N LEU A 77 34.94 30.27 -21.08
CA LEU A 77 35.42 31.35 -21.93
C LEU A 77 35.06 32.67 -21.23
N TRP A 78 35.72 32.97 -20.11
CA TRP A 78 35.67 34.26 -19.41
C TRP A 78 36.74 35.19 -20.01
N ASN A 79 36.70 35.45 -21.31
CA ASN A 79 37.47 36.60 -21.82
C ASN A 79 36.92 37.12 -23.15
N MET A 80 36.05 38.14 -23.06
CA MET A 80 36.17 39.46 -23.71
C MET A 80 34.81 40.16 -23.72
#